data_AF-A0A397U7E2-F1
#
_entry.id   AF-A0A397U7E2-F1
#
_cell.length_a   1.000
_cell.length_b   1.000
_cell.length_c   1.000
_cell.angle_alpha   90.00
_cell.angle_beta   90.00
_cell.angle_gamma   90.00
#
_symmetry.space_group_name_H-M   'P 1'
#
loop_
_entity.id
_entity.type
_entity.pdbx_description
1 polymer ?
#
loop_
_entity_poly.entity_id
_entity_poly.type
_entity_poly.pdbx_seq_one_letter_code
_entity_poly.pdbx_strand_id
1 'polypeptide(L)' 'MCLSWKERGSCRYGNKCQFAHSDAELRKVSHHPKYKTEICKTFWKNGTCPYGERCCFIHKDKTAFLKNLNKNAKSKG' A
#
# COMPACT_ATOMS: atom_id res chain seq x y z
N MET A 1 -9.05 6.80 3.29
CA MET A 1 -9.82 7.84 2.58
C MET A 1 -11.20 7.29 2.24
N CYS A 2 -12.25 8.09 2.37
CA CYS A 2 -13.61 7.75 1.96
C CYS A 2 -13.78 7.89 0.45
N LEU A 3 -14.15 6.80 -0.24
CA LEU A 3 -14.30 6.80 -1.70
C LEU A 3 -15.50 7.64 -2.15
N SER A 4 -16.66 7.49 -1.50
CA SER A 4 -17.86 8.23 -1.87
C SER A 4 -17.66 9.75 -1.80
N TRP A 5 -16.99 10.23 -0.75
CA TRP A 5 -16.64 11.64 -0.64
C TRP A 5 -15.68 12.07 -1.74
N LYS A 6 -14.64 11.28 -2.01
CA LYS A 6 -13.65 11.58 -3.06
C LYS A 6 -14.27 11.67 -4.45
N GLU A 7 -15.21 10.79 -4.79
CA GLU A 7 -15.80 10.73 -6.13
C GLU A 7 -16.97 11.70 -6.32
N ARG A 8 -17.78 11.91 -5.29
CA ARG A 8 -19.07 12.63 -5.39
C ARG A 8 -19.12 13.92 -4.59
N GLY A 9 -18.06 14.24 -3.84
CA GLY A 9 -18.05 15.34 -2.87
C GLY A 9 -19.01 15.15 -1.69
N SER A 10 -19.60 13.95 -1.53
CA SER A 10 -20.62 13.67 -0.52
C SER A 10 -20.57 12.23 -0.04
N CYS A 11 -20.90 12.02 1.24
CA CYS A 11 -20.93 10.70 1.87
C CYS A 11 -22.21 10.55 2.70
N ARG A 12 -22.98 9.47 2.47
CA ARG A 12 -24.22 9.16 3.21
C ARG A 12 -24.05 9.01 4.72
N TYR A 13 -22.82 8.77 5.18
CA TYR A 13 -22.51 8.60 6.60
C TYR A 13 -22.19 9.94 7.29
N GLY A 14 -22.04 11.04 6.53
CA GLY A 14 -21.67 12.35 7.05
C GLY A 14 -20.50 12.27 8.04
N ASN A 15 -20.57 13.01 9.13
CA ASN A 15 -19.53 13.04 10.16
C ASN A 15 -19.38 11.72 10.96
N LYS A 16 -20.25 10.72 10.73
CA LYS A 16 -20.12 9.37 11.30
C LYS A 16 -19.37 8.41 10.36
N CYS A 17 -18.89 8.88 9.21
CA CYS A 17 -18.07 8.06 8.33
C CYS A 17 -16.81 7.60 9.05
N GLN A 18 -16.50 6.30 8.96
CA GLN A 18 -15.32 5.73 9.60
C GLN A 18 -14.02 6.00 8.82
N PHE A 19 -14.13 6.58 7.62
CA PHE A 19 -13.03 6.90 6.74
C PHE A 19 -12.89 8.41 6.61
N ALA A 20 -11.65 8.90 6.50
CA ALA A 20 -11.34 10.31 6.31
C ALA A 20 -11.92 10.88 5.00
N HIS A 21 -12.63 11.99 5.07
CA HIS A 21 -13.11 12.78 3.92
C HIS A 21 -12.08 13.76 3.36
N SER A 22 -10.98 14.00 4.08
CA SER A 22 -9.85 14.81 3.64
C SER A 22 -8.56 14.32 4.31
N ASP A 23 -7.40 14.82 3.87
CA ASP A 23 -6.13 14.52 4.53
C ASP A 23 -6.10 14.99 5.99
N ALA A 24 -6.86 16.02 6.34
CA ALA A 24 -6.98 16.51 7.72
C ALA A 24 -7.66 15.49 8.66
N GLU A 25 -8.52 14.62 8.14
CA GLU A 25 -9.21 13.57 8.91
C GLU A 25 -8.44 12.24 8.92
N LEU A 26 -7.31 12.13 8.19
CA LEU A 26 -6.51 10.91 8.16
C LEU A 26 -5.84 10.66 9.51
N ARG A 27 -6.20 9.55 10.14
CA ARG A 27 -5.52 9.06 11.34
C ARG A 27 -4.19 8.43 10.97
N LYS A 28 -3.11 8.85 11.66
CA LYS A 28 -1.83 8.14 11.62
C LYS A 28 -1.99 6.79 12.31
N VAL A 29 -1.72 5.71 11.59
CA VAL A 29 -1.74 4.37 12.16
C VAL A 29 -0.35 4.06 12.70
N SER A 30 -0.27 3.82 14.01
CA SER A 30 0.94 3.26 14.60
C SER A 30 0.97 1.76 14.28
N HIS A 31 1.91 1.35 13.44
CA HIS A 31 2.09 -0.05 13.11
C HIS A 31 3.04 -0.72 14.10
N HIS A 32 2.88 -2.03 14.29
CA HIS A 32 3.86 -2.81 15.04
C HIS A 32 5.26 -2.65 14.39
N PRO A 33 6.36 -2.58 15.16
CA PRO A 33 7.71 -2.36 14.62
C PRO A 33 8.16 -3.36 13.55
N LYS A 34 7.59 -4.57 13.54
CA LYS A 34 7.83 -5.62 12.53
C LYS A 34 6.91 -5.54 11.29
N TYR A 35 6.05 -4.54 11.20
CA TYR A 35 5.20 -4.37 10.02
C TYR A 35 6.07 -4.06 8.81
N LYS A 36 5.91 -4.86 7.75
CA LYS A 36 6.63 -4.75 6.49
C LYS A 36 8.16 -4.75 6.66
N THR A 37 8.69 -5.51 7.63
CA THR A 37 10.14 -5.72 7.80
C THR A 37 10.66 -6.98 7.12
N GLU A 38 9.80 -7.98 6.89
CA GLU A 38 10.16 -9.27 6.30
C GLU A 38 9.37 -9.55 5.02
N ILE A 39 9.94 -10.34 4.09
CA ILE A 39 9.32 -10.68 2.81
C ILE A 39 8.15 -11.64 3.00
N CYS A 40 7.02 -11.39 2.32
CA CYS A 40 5.93 -12.35 2.25
C CYS A 40 6.35 -13.54 1.37
N LYS A 41 6.64 -14.68 1.99
CA LYS A 41 7.04 -15.91 1.27
C LYS A 41 5.97 -16.39 0.29
N THR A 42 4.69 -16.26 0.64
CA THR A 42 3.56 -16.64 -0.22
C THR A 42 3.52 -15.78 -1.48
N PHE A 43 3.58 -14.44 -1.33
CA PHE A 43 3.64 -13.53 -2.47
C PHE A 43 4.89 -13.77 -3.32
N TRP A 44 6.05 -13.95 -2.67
CA TRP A 44 7.31 -14.19 -3.37
C TRP A 44 7.29 -15.46 -4.23
N LYS A 45 6.67 -16.54 -3.72
CA LYS A 45 6.58 -17.82 -4.41
C LYS A 45 5.50 -17.83 -5.49
N ASN A 46 4.32 -17.25 -5.20
CA ASN A 46 3.13 -17.43 -6.02
C ASN A 46 2.76 -16.19 -6.85
N GLY A 47 3.45 -15.06 -6.64
CA GLY A 47 3.10 -13.75 -7.22
C GLY A 47 1.84 -13.11 -6.62
N THR A 48 1.12 -13.84 -5.77
CA THR A 48 -0.13 -13.39 -5.13
C THR A 48 -0.14 -13.81 -3.66
N CYS A 49 -0.89 -13.06 -2.86
CA CYS A 49 -1.06 -13.33 -1.43
C CYS A 49 -2.52 -13.07 -1.05
N PRO A 50 -3.19 -14.00 -0.35
CA PRO A 50 -4.61 -13.87 -0.01
C PRO A 50 -4.89 -12.67 0.91
N TYR A 51 -3.86 -12.19 1.63
CA TYR A 51 -3.98 -11.00 2.48
C TYR A 51 -3.87 -9.67 1.71
N GLY A 52 -3.44 -9.70 0.44
CA GLY A 52 -3.32 -8.52 -0.40
C GLY A 52 -2.53 -7.38 0.26
N GLU A 53 -3.02 -6.15 0.12
CA GLU A 53 -2.41 -4.96 0.74
C GLU A 53 -2.42 -4.99 2.27
N ARG A 54 -3.35 -5.74 2.87
CA ARG A 54 -3.44 -5.93 4.33
C ARG A 54 -2.38 -6.87 4.88
N CYS A 55 -1.59 -7.54 4.03
CA CYS A 55 -0.51 -8.39 4.50
C CYS A 55 0.49 -7.57 5.33
N CYS A 56 0.89 -8.07 6.51
CA CYS A 56 1.90 -7.43 7.34
C CYS A 56 3.33 -7.63 6.82
N PHE A 57 3.53 -8.43 5.78
CA PHE A 57 4.83 -8.72 5.17
C PHE A 57 5.00 -7.98 3.84
N ILE A 58 6.24 -7.81 3.40
CA ILE A 58 6.62 -7.07 2.20
C ILE A 58 6.22 -7.85 0.94
N HIS A 59 5.43 -7.23 0.07
CA HIS A 59 5.15 -7.69 -1.29
C HIS A 59 6.01 -6.87 -2.26
N LYS A 60 7.29 -7.24 -2.42
CA LYS A 60 8.15 -6.64 -3.45
C LYS A 60 7.96 -7.44 -4.73
N ASP A 61 7.51 -6.75 -5.78
CA ASP A 61 7.34 -7.36 -7.10
C ASP A 61 8.72 -7.79 -7.64
N LYS A 62 8.84 -9.06 -8.05
CA LYS A 62 10.06 -9.57 -8.70
C LYS A 62 10.45 -8.69 -9.91
N THR A 63 9.46 -8.16 -10.64
CA THR A 63 9.69 -7.31 -11.80
C THR A 63 10.18 -5.91 -11.43
N ALA A 64 9.78 -5.35 -10.29
CA ALA A 64 10.30 -4.07 -9.81
C ALA A 64 11.79 -4.17 -9.44
N PHE A 65 12.23 -5.33 -8.94
CA PHE A 65 13.65 -5.59 -8.67
C PHE A 65 14.48 -5.65 -9.97
N LEU A 66 13.99 -6.37 -10.99
CA LEU A 66 14.64 -6.44 -12.31
C LEU A 66 14.64 -5.09 -13.04
N LYS A 67 13.58 -4.29 -12.89
CA LYS A 67 13.51 -2.93 -13.46
C LYS A 67 14.51 -1.96 -12.81
N ASN A 68 14.83 -2.13 -11.53
CA ASN A 68 15.80 -1.28 -10.83
C ASN A 68 17.26 -1.63 -11.18
N LEU A 69 17.58 -2.89 -11.49
CA LEU A 69 18.90 -3.26 -12.03
C LEU A 69 19.16 -2.62 -13.40
N ASN A 70 18.14 -2.57 -14.25
CA ASN A 70 18.24 -1.92 -15.58
C ASN A 70 18.28 -0.39 -15.53
N LYS A 71 17.91 0.23 -14.39
CA LYS A 71 18.04 1.68 -14.19
C LYS A 71 19.45 2.09 -13.75
N ASN A 72 20.15 1.25 -13.00
CA ASN A 72 21.55 1.51 -12.59
C ASN A 72 22.58 1.27 -13.69
N ALA A 73 22.22 0.60 -14.79
CA ALA A 73 23.09 0.40 -15.95
C ALA A 73 23.09 1.57 -16.96
N LYS A 74 22.22 2.59 -16.78
CA LYS A 74 22.06 3.72 -17.71
C LYS A 74 22.63 5.06 -17.21
N SER A 75 23.34 5.09 -16.09
CA SER A 75 23.97 6.30 -15.52
C SER A 75 25.51 6.32 -15.63
N LYS A 76 26.10 5.43 -16.45
CA LYS A 76 27.50 5.52 -16.90
C LYS A 76 27.57 5.28 -18.40
N GLY A 77 27.15 6.29 -19.16
CA GLY A 77 27.32 6.40 -20.62
C GLY A 77 27.28 7.88 -20.96
#